data_AF-A0A2V7ZDD0-F1
#
_entry.id   AF-A0A2V7ZDD0-F1
#
_cell.length_a   1.000
_cell.length_b   1.000
_cell.length_c   1.000
_cell.angle_alpha   90.00
_cell.angle_beta   90.00
_cell.angle_gamma   90.00
#
_symmetry.space_group_name_H-M   'P 1'
#
loop_
_entity.id
_entity.type
_entity.pdbx_description
1 polymer ?
#
loop_
_entity_poly.entity_id
_entity_poly.type
_entity_poly.pdbx_seq_one_letter_code
_entity_poly.pdbx_strand_id
1 'polypeptide(L)'
;MYRFPHAGPQGQIPEERQGRTIGRFCLVCGSIYPLHRKLHRGRAVYGRDHIASPCSHEGDAFEEGANWWQPAVEILPEASEKAASDLVVGPPTKGTSP
;
A
#
# COMPACT_ATOMS: atom_id res chain seq x y z
N MET A 1 3.01 -11.19 14.21
CA MET A 1 1.94 -10.35 13.63
C MET A 1 2.47 -9.81 12.30
N TYR A 2 2.05 -10.36 11.17
CA TYR A 2 2.57 -9.96 9.85
C TYR A 2 1.90 -8.64 9.46
N ARG A 3 2.63 -7.54 9.56
CA ARG A 3 2.14 -6.21 9.15
C ARG A 3 2.12 -6.22 7.62
N PHE A 4 0.95 -6.35 7.02
CA PHE A 4 0.84 -6.11 5.58
C PHE A 4 1.32 -4.68 5.32
N PRO A 5 2.23 -4.46 4.35
CA PRO A 5 2.64 -3.11 4.00
C PRO A 5 1.40 -2.30 3.62
N HIS A 6 1.34 -1.05 4.10
CA HIS A 6 0.32 -0.13 3.64
C HIS A 6 0.48 0.03 2.13
N ALA A 7 -0.56 -0.25 1.37
CA ALA A 7 -0.54 -0.21 -0.09
C ALA A 7 -1.82 0.41 -0.61
N GLY A 8 -1.71 1.08 -1.76
CA GLY A 8 -2.82 1.79 -2.37
C GLY A 8 -2.68 1.88 -3.89
N PRO A 9 -3.66 2.51 -4.55
CA PRO A 9 -3.64 2.68 -6.00
C PRO A 9 -2.54 3.67 -6.40
N GLN A 10 -1.73 3.30 -7.39
CA GLN A 10 -0.58 4.08 -7.85
C GLN A 10 -0.92 5.55 -8.14
N GLY A 11 -2.05 5.83 -8.79
CA GLY A 11 -2.44 7.19 -9.17
C GLY A 11 -2.87 8.10 -8.01
N GLN A 12 -3.04 7.58 -6.80
CA GLN A 12 -3.39 8.37 -5.61
C GLN A 12 -2.21 8.55 -4.64
N ILE A 13 -1.05 7.97 -4.95
CA ILE A 13 0.13 8.01 -4.09
C ILE A 13 1.15 8.95 -4.76
N PRO A 14 1.69 9.96 -4.05
CA PRO A 14 2.75 10.81 -4.57
C PRO A 14 3.96 9.97 -5.02
N GLU A 15 4.58 10.32 -6.15
CA GLU A 15 5.63 9.51 -6.80
C GLU A 15 6.81 9.22 -5.85
N GLU A 16 7.20 10.21 -5.04
CA GLU A 16 8.26 10.11 -4.03
C GLU A 16 7.93 9.12 -2.88
N ARG A 17 6.67 8.69 -2.78
CA ARG A 17 6.18 7.73 -1.80
C ARG A 17 5.75 6.39 -2.41
N GLN A 18 5.88 6.22 -3.72
CA GLN A 18 5.56 4.96 -4.40
C GLN A 18 6.71 3.97 -4.24
N GLY A 19 6.43 2.86 -3.57
CA GLY A 19 7.33 1.71 -3.50
C GLY A 19 7.09 0.73 -4.66
N ARG A 20 7.49 -0.53 -4.44
CA ARG A 20 7.26 -1.60 -5.41
C ARG A 20 5.77 -1.84 -5.65
N THR A 21 5.45 -2.29 -6.86
CA THR A 21 4.11 -2.84 -7.16
C THR A 21 3.98 -4.22 -6.50
N ILE A 22 2.95 -4.38 -5.66
CA ILE A 22 2.67 -5.63 -4.93
C ILE A 22 1.43 -6.36 -5.43
N GLY A 23 0.62 -5.73 -6.30
CA GLY A 23 -0.64 -6.29 -6.77
C GLY A 23 -1.40 -5.38 -7.71
N ARG A 24 -2.70 -5.67 -7.83
CA ARG A 24 -3.68 -4.88 -8.56
C ARG A 24 -4.72 -4.37 -7.59
N PHE A 25 -4.97 -3.06 -7.60
CA PHE A 25 -5.94 -2.39 -6.77
C PHE A 25 -7.23 -2.17 -7.57
N CYS A 26 -8.35 -2.70 -7.11
CA CYS A 26 -9.65 -2.37 -7.67
C CYS A 26 -10.15 -1.06 -7.09
N LEU A 27 -10.38 -0.06 -7.94
CA LEU A 27 -10.83 1.28 -7.54
C LEU A 27 -12.29 1.28 -7.04
N VAL A 28 -13.06 0.24 -7.38
CA VAL A 28 -14.48 0.12 -6.99
C VAL A 28 -14.63 -0.51 -5.61
N CYS A 29 -13.96 -1.64 -5.35
CA CYS A 29 -14.09 -2.38 -4.08
C CYS A 29 -12.94 -2.12 -3.10
N GLY A 30 -11.97 -1.26 -3.43
CA GLY A 30 -10.85 -0.89 -2.58
C GLY A 30 -9.92 -2.04 -2.22
N SER A 31 -9.91 -3.11 -3.03
CA SER A 31 -9.25 -4.36 -2.70
C SER A 31 -8.01 -4.63 -3.53
N ILE A 32 -7.04 -5.31 -2.91
CA ILE A 32 -5.77 -5.69 -3.53
C ILE A 32 -5.80 -7.16 -3.94
N TYR A 33 -5.43 -7.41 -5.19
CA TYR A 33 -5.32 -8.74 -5.79
C TYR A 33 -3.86 -9.03 -6.14
N PRO A 34 -3.35 -10.24 -5.88
CA PRO A 34 -1.97 -10.61 -6.25
C PRO A 34 -1.70 -10.53 -7.75
N LEU A 35 -0.45 -10.23 -8.13
CA LEU A 35 -0.04 -10.07 -9.53
C LEU A 35 -0.27 -11.30 -10.42
N HIS A 36 -0.29 -12.51 -9.85
CA HIS A 36 -0.56 -13.73 -10.62
C HIS A 36 -2.05 -13.94 -10.93
N ARG A 37 -2.97 -13.21 -10.29
CA ARG A 37 -4.41 -13.32 -10.58
C ARG A 37 -4.77 -12.56 -11.85
N LYS A 38 -5.31 -13.27 -12.84
CA LYS A 38 -5.79 -12.67 -14.10
C LYS A 38 -7.15 -12.01 -13.97
N LEU A 39 -7.99 -12.52 -13.08
CA LEU A 39 -9.38 -12.10 -12.93
C LEU A 39 -9.63 -11.49 -11.55
N HIS A 40 -10.54 -10.52 -11.51
CA HIS A 40 -11.06 -9.93 -10.30
C HIS A 40 -12.08 -10.90 -9.67
N ARG A 41 -11.64 -11.73 -8.73
CA ARG A 41 -12.50 -12.70 -8.05
C ARG A 41 -12.36 -12.69 -6.54
N GLY A 42 -13.49 -12.76 -5.84
CA GLY A 42 -13.54 -13.21 -4.45
C GLY A 42 -13.32 -12.14 -3.40
N ARG A 43 -13.86 -10.93 -3.59
CA ARG A 43 -14.14 -10.06 -2.45
C ARG A 43 -15.53 -9.44 -2.54
N ALA A 44 -16.30 -9.68 -1.49
CA ALA A 44 -17.53 -8.96 -1.25
C ALA A 44 -17.22 -7.48 -1.01
N VAL A 45 -18.03 -6.62 -1.60
CA VAL A 45 -18.15 -5.22 -1.22
C VAL A 45 -19.09 -5.19 -0.01
N TYR A 46 -18.59 -4.68 1.11
CA TYR A 46 -19.42 -4.40 2.28
C TYR A 46 -19.97 -2.98 2.15
N GLY A 47 -21.23 -2.87 1.72
CA GLY A 47 -21.97 -1.61 1.70
C GLY A 47 -22.49 -1.21 3.10
N ARG A 48 -23.09 -0.02 3.19
CA ARG A 48 -23.68 0.52 4.44
C ARG A 48 -24.76 -0.39 5.04
N ASP A 49 -25.41 -1.19 4.21
CA ASP A 49 -26.44 -2.16 4.60
C ASP A 49 -25.88 -3.52 5.04
N HIS A 50 -24.55 -3.66 5.12
CA HIS A 50 -23.85 -4.90 5.50
C HIS A 50 -24.18 -6.15 4.65
N ILE A 51 -24.88 -5.99 3.53
CA ILE A 51 -25.12 -7.04 2.54
C ILE A 51 -23.85 -7.19 1.69
N ALA A 52 -23.20 -8.35 1.80
CA ALA A 52 -22.05 -8.73 1.00
C ALA A 52 -22.48 -8.95 -0.46
N SER A 53 -22.38 -7.91 -1.30
CA SER A 53 -22.56 -8.05 -2.74
C SER A 53 -21.20 -8.22 -3.41
N PRO A 54 -21.07 -9.06 -4.47
CA PRO A 54 -19.85 -9.09 -5.25
C PRO A 54 -19.59 -7.70 -5.88
N CYS A 55 -18.32 -7.39 -6.12
CA CYS A 55 -17.95 -6.18 -6.87
C CYS A 55 -18.60 -6.19 -8.26
N SER A 56 -18.88 -5.02 -8.83
CA SER A 56 -19.39 -4.88 -10.20
C SER A 56 -18.47 -5.48 -11.27
N HIS A 57 -17.17 -5.60 -10.96
CA HIS A 57 -16.14 -6.20 -11.82
C HIS A 57 -15.83 -7.65 -11.44
N GLU A 58 -16.68 -8.32 -10.67
CA GLU A 58 -16.47 -9.73 -10.33
C GLU A 58 -16.48 -10.59 -11.61
N GLY A 59 -15.37 -11.27 -11.84
CA GLY A 59 -15.13 -12.09 -13.03
C GLY A 59 -14.35 -11.38 -14.14
N ASP A 60 -14.25 -10.04 -14.11
CA ASP A 60 -13.56 -9.27 -15.15
C ASP A 60 -12.05 -9.49 -15.12
N ALA A 61 -11.42 -9.44 -16.30
CA ALA A 61 -9.97 -9.55 -16.44
C ALA A 61 -9.29 -8.20 -16.17
N PHE A 62 -8.14 -8.24 -15.51
CA PHE A 62 -7.31 -7.05 -15.31
C PHE A 62 -6.57 -6.66 -16.60
N GLU A 63 -7.31 -6.19 -17.58
CA GLU A 63 -6.78 -5.75 -18.88
C GLU A 63 -6.05 -4.41 -18.76
N GLU A 64 -4.94 -4.28 -19.48
CA GLU A 64 -4.21 -3.01 -19.58
C GLU A 64 -5.10 -1.94 -20.21
N GLY A 65 -5.14 -0.75 -19.61
CA GLY A 65 -5.97 0.36 -20.07
C GLY A 65 -7.39 0.39 -19.49
N ALA A 66 -7.82 -0.64 -18.75
CA ALA A 66 -9.09 -0.56 -18.04
C ALA A 66 -9.05 0.51 -16.93
N ASN A 67 -10.12 1.29 -16.80
CA ASN A 67 -10.20 2.44 -15.89
C ASN A 67 -10.61 2.11 -14.45
N TRP A 68 -10.98 0.86 -14.18
CA TRP A 68 -11.52 0.42 -12.89
C TRP A 68 -10.49 -0.21 -11.96
N TRP A 69 -9.26 -0.43 -12.44
CA TRP A 69 -8.15 -0.92 -11.62
C TRP A 69 -6.85 -0.15 -11.88
N GLN A 70 -5.94 -0.21 -10.91
CA GLN A 70 -4.60 0.35 -11.02
C GLN A 70 -3.56 -0.59 -10.37
N PRO A 71 -2.27 -0.43 -10.66
CA PRO A 71 -1.23 -1.09 -9.88
C PRO A 71 -1.36 -0.74 -8.40
N ALA A 72 -1.32 -1.75 -7.53
CA ALA A 72 -1.25 -1.58 -6.10
C ALA A 72 0.22 -1.42 -5.70
N VAL A 73 0.61 -0.23 -5.26
CA VAL A 73 2.00 0.07 -4.87
C VAL A 73 2.10 0.20 -3.36
N GLU A 74 3.26 -0.22 -2.84
CA GLU A 74 3.63 -0.02 -1.44
C GLU A 74 3.73 1.49 -1.14
N ILE A 75 3.14 1.93 -0.03
CA ILE A 75 3.21 3.32 0.42
C ILE A 75 4.43 3.44 1.32
N LEU A 76 5.47 4.09 0.83
CA LEU A 76 6.65 4.37 1.63
C LEU A 76 6.32 5.39 2.73
N PRO A 77 6.91 5.24 3.93
CA PRO A 77 6.82 6.27 4.95
C PRO A 77 7.38 7.57 4.39
N GLU A 78 6.81 8.70 4.79
CA GLU A 78 7.47 9.98 4.53
C GLU A 78 8.87 9.89 5.13
N ALA A 79 9.87 10.36 4.37
CA ALA A 79 11.22 10.53 4.89
C ALA A 79 11.12 11.49 6.08
N SER A 80 10.95 10.92 7.27
CA SER A 80 10.83 11.67 8.49
C SER A 80 12.20 12.28 8.72
N GLU A 81 12.32 13.59 8.49
CA GLU A 81 13.50 14.37 8.89
C GLU A 81 13.85 14.17 10.38
N LYS A 82 12.96 13.58 11.19
CA LYS A 82 13.24 13.21 12.58
C LYS A 82 14.24 12.08 12.78
N ALA A 83 14.53 11.23 11.78
CA ALA A 83 15.52 10.16 11.97
C ALA A 83 16.98 10.67 12.02
N ALA A 84 17.24 11.90 11.53
CA ALA A 84 18.56 12.51 11.59
C ALA A 84 18.86 13.20 12.93
N SER A 85 17.82 13.65 13.66
CA SER A 85 18.00 14.40 14.91
C SER A 85 18.24 13.53 16.14
N ASP A 86 17.89 12.24 16.10
CA ASP A 86 18.05 11.31 17.24
C ASP A 86 19.41 10.57 17.24
N LEU A 87 20.17 10.62 16.13
CA LEU A 87 21.48 9.94 16.03
C LEU A 87 22.68 10.86 16.36
N VAL A 88 22.43 12.12 16.73
CA VAL A 88 23.49 13.08 17.13
C VAL A 88 23.38 13.40 18.63
N VAL A 89 23.42 12.38 19.49
CA VAL A 89 23.80 12.56 20.89
C VAL A 89 25.18 11.93 21.07
N GLY A 90 26.19 12.73 20.74
CA GLY A 90 27.53 12.84 21.34
C GLY A 90 28.40 11.58 21.58
N PRO A 91 29.69 11.58 21.19
CA PRO A 91 30.63 10.53 21.58
C PRO A 91 30.85 10.51 23.11
N PRO A 92 31.13 9.34 23.73
CA PRO A 92 31.39 9.26 25.16
C PRO A 92 32.69 10.02 25.49
N THR A 93 32.57 11.13 26.22
CA THR A 93 33.71 11.81 26.82
C THR A 93 34.36 10.89 27.85
N LYS A 94 35.59 10.42 27.56
CA LYS A 94 36.49 9.82 28.55
C LYS A 94 36.68 10.81 29.69
N GLY A 95 36.05 10.55 30.84
CA GLY A 95 36.34 11.21 32.10
C GLY A 95 37.62 10.62 32.68
N THR A 96 38.69 11.40 32.66
CA THR A 96 39.94 11.17 33.38
C THR A 96 39.89 11.91 34.72
N SER A 97 40.48 11.28 35.74
CA SER A 97 41.01 11.82 37.01
C SER A 97 40.06 12.06 38.19
N PRO A 98 40.59 12.14 39.43
CA PRO A 98 41.99 11.92 39.88
C PRO A 98 42.21 10.67 40.74
#